data_AF-A0A142YC15-F1
#
_entry.id   AF-A0A142YC15-F1
#
_cell.length_a   1.000
_cell.length_b   1.000
_cell.length_c   1.000
_cell.angle_alpha   90.00
_cell.angle_beta   90.00
_cell.angle_gamma   90.00
#
_symmetry.space_group_name_H-M   'P 1'
#
loop_
_entity.id
_entity.type
_entity.pdbx_description
1 polymer ?
#
loop_
_entity_poly.entity_id
_entity_poly.type
_entity_poly.pdbx_seq_one_letter_code
_entity_poly.pdbx_strand_id
1 'polypeptide(L)'
;MKPPSPAHRRPGRAFPGGLRPLAFLALLATVATATALEPRDAVAFQVPENPITHDRTIRAAGWLKRHVVSFERPGEARPLHVVAWNDPTLDPDDPKRLAGYLITDTLWSAEALRPIDAAASAELSRTLQSLDWTGNGLQDVLFHPVERMLHRSDDEDPVHGHSLGVFPVAGGRTVDVRVMRQRWDAGYEAGHPTLFAEHAVYQALHDFWKGRTEEARRRIVGVVRKDGPDDPIFWDADSGILVDHADREDWERFRKGVRPSCRNASFKLGVLLYAIRLMGMEAEIGASVDGMRKRLWSAQSNDGGVAHFVEIRRGEEGKPDRSGATGEATSIAILAETIRRAE
;
A
#
# COMPACT_ATOMS: atom_id res chain seq x y z
N MET A 1 62.45 9.64 -34.39
CA MET A 1 62.21 10.31 -35.69
C MET A 1 61.09 11.32 -35.52
N LYS A 2 61.41 12.58 -35.82
CA LYS A 2 60.51 13.75 -35.91
C LYS A 2 60.03 13.85 -37.40
N PRO A 3 59.16 14.82 -37.76
CA PRO A 3 57.90 14.68 -38.50
C PRO A 3 58.05 14.64 -40.04
N PRO A 4 56.92 14.74 -40.80
CA PRO A 4 56.77 15.97 -41.58
C PRO A 4 55.34 16.55 -41.66
N SER A 5 55.28 17.88 -41.54
CA SER A 5 54.48 18.79 -42.40
C SER A 5 55.42 19.26 -43.55
N PRO A 6 55.04 19.93 -44.68
CA PRO A 6 53.86 20.78 -44.90
C PRO A 6 53.28 20.88 -46.36
N ALA A 7 52.17 21.62 -46.45
CA ALA A 7 51.74 22.61 -47.48
C ALA A 7 51.91 22.39 -49.00
N HIS A 8 50.79 22.55 -49.73
CA HIS A 8 50.65 23.44 -50.91
C HIS A 8 49.16 23.75 -51.18
N ARG A 9 48.74 25.02 -51.00
CA ARG A 9 48.49 26.10 -52.00
C ARG A 9 47.04 26.15 -52.54
N ARG A 10 46.34 27.25 -52.18
CA ARG A 10 45.10 27.81 -52.78
C ARG A 10 45.43 28.49 -54.15
N PRO A 11 44.47 28.86 -55.05
CA PRO A 11 43.51 29.99 -54.90
C PRO A 11 42.11 29.67 -55.51
N GLY A 12 41.02 30.43 -55.43
CA GLY A 12 40.69 31.77 -54.94
C GLY A 12 39.31 32.20 -55.49
N ARG A 13 38.82 33.34 -54.99
CA ARG A 13 37.64 34.18 -55.37
C ARG A 13 36.56 34.18 -54.28
N ALA A 14 36.41 35.22 -53.47
CA ALA A 14 36.09 36.65 -53.69
C ALA A 14 34.63 36.93 -53.25
N PHE A 15 34.53 37.69 -52.16
CA PHE A 15 33.40 38.43 -51.60
C PHE A 15 32.73 39.37 -52.64
N PRO A 16 31.47 39.87 -52.47
CA PRO A 16 30.99 40.65 -51.31
C PRO A 16 29.56 40.26 -50.85
N GLY A 17 29.09 40.51 -49.63
CA GLY A 17 28.94 41.79 -48.94
C GLY A 17 27.44 42.00 -48.67
N GLY A 18 27.04 42.15 -47.42
CA GLY A 18 25.64 42.40 -47.04
C GLY A 18 25.45 42.37 -45.52
N LEU A 19 25.38 43.55 -44.91
CA LEU A 19 25.12 43.77 -43.50
C LEU A 19 23.60 43.90 -43.23
N ARG A 20 23.12 43.13 -42.24
CA ARG A 20 22.04 43.41 -41.24
C ARG A 20 20.56 43.42 -41.73
N PRO A 21 19.54 43.29 -40.83
CA PRO A 21 19.47 42.69 -39.48
C PRO A 21 18.19 41.81 -39.24
N LEU A 22 18.00 41.32 -38.01
CA LEU A 22 16.73 40.86 -37.38
C LEU A 22 16.07 39.55 -37.86
N ALA A 23 16.16 38.52 -37.02
CA ALA A 23 14.98 37.79 -36.52
C ALA A 23 15.40 36.92 -35.33
N PHE A 24 15.15 37.45 -34.14
CA PHE A 24 15.13 36.70 -32.88
C PHE A 24 13.91 35.77 -32.97
N LEU A 25 14.10 34.49 -33.27
CA LEU A 25 13.08 33.47 -33.05
C LEU A 25 13.44 32.74 -31.77
N ALA A 26 12.92 33.27 -30.66
CA ALA A 26 12.78 32.55 -29.43
C ALA A 26 11.85 31.36 -29.71
N LEU A 27 12.43 30.17 -29.86
CA LEU A 27 11.68 28.93 -29.83
C LEU A 27 11.24 28.74 -28.37
N LEU A 28 10.06 29.24 -28.04
CA LEU A 28 9.31 28.81 -26.87
C LEU A 28 9.01 27.32 -27.09
N ALA A 29 9.91 26.46 -26.61
CA ALA A 29 9.58 25.09 -26.32
C ALA A 29 8.53 25.14 -25.21
N THR A 30 7.26 25.11 -25.61
CA THR A 30 6.18 24.80 -24.70
C THR A 30 6.43 23.36 -24.25
N VAL A 31 7.11 23.21 -23.13
CA VAL A 31 7.09 21.96 -22.36
C VAL A 31 5.64 21.85 -21.90
N ALA A 32 4.81 21.22 -22.72
CA ALA A 32 3.57 20.66 -22.25
C ALA A 32 3.98 19.53 -21.31
N THR A 33 4.15 19.85 -20.03
CA THR A 33 3.99 18.86 -18.98
C THR A 33 2.59 18.31 -19.20
N ALA A 34 2.51 17.11 -19.79
CA ALA A 34 1.34 16.29 -19.65
C ALA A 34 1.19 16.08 -18.14
N THR A 35 0.38 16.91 -17.49
CA THR A 35 -0.18 16.56 -16.19
C THR A 35 -0.99 15.32 -16.48
N ALA A 36 -0.42 14.14 -16.20
CA ALA A 36 -1.20 12.92 -16.15
C ALA A 36 -2.40 13.25 -15.27
N LEU A 37 -3.60 13.15 -15.84
CA LEU A 37 -4.83 13.27 -15.06
C LEU A 37 -4.71 12.21 -13.97
N GLU A 38 -4.74 12.65 -12.71
CA GLU A 38 -4.73 11.72 -11.59
C GLU A 38 -5.82 10.68 -11.79
N PRO A 39 -5.56 9.39 -11.51
CA PRO A 39 -6.62 8.41 -11.41
C PRO A 39 -7.64 8.97 -10.41
N ARG A 40 -8.84 9.32 -10.88
CA ARG A 40 -9.95 9.56 -9.96
C ARG A 40 -10.30 8.22 -9.35
N ASP A 41 -10.30 8.15 -8.03
CA ASP A 41 -10.76 6.95 -7.34
C ASP A 41 -12.14 6.55 -7.85
N ALA A 42 -12.29 5.25 -8.10
CA ALA A 42 -13.56 4.64 -8.48
C ALA A 42 -14.41 4.32 -7.24
N VAL A 43 -14.00 4.82 -6.07
CA VAL A 43 -14.59 4.52 -4.77
C VAL A 43 -14.90 5.78 -3.98
N ALA A 44 -15.84 5.68 -3.05
CA ALA A 44 -16.17 6.73 -2.10
C ALA A 44 -15.99 6.21 -0.66
N PHE A 45 -15.74 7.14 0.27
CA PHE A 45 -15.54 6.81 1.68
C PHE A 45 -16.52 7.59 2.55
N GLN A 46 -17.12 6.90 3.51
CA GLN A 46 -18.03 7.50 4.48
C GLN A 46 -17.75 6.93 5.87
N VAL A 47 -17.77 7.80 6.88
CA VAL A 47 -17.63 7.37 8.28
C VAL A 47 -18.79 6.43 8.66
N PRO A 48 -18.52 5.30 9.36
CA PRO A 48 -19.58 4.37 9.74
C PRO A 48 -20.61 5.02 10.68
N GLU A 49 -21.89 4.71 10.48
CA GLU A 49 -22.99 5.24 11.30
C GLU A 49 -23.17 4.46 12.61
N ASN A 50 -22.76 3.19 12.64
CA ASN A 50 -22.83 2.36 13.84
C ASN A 50 -21.88 2.91 14.92
N PRO A 51 -22.36 3.26 16.13
CA PRO A 51 -21.54 3.94 17.15
C PRO A 51 -20.26 3.19 17.55
N ILE A 52 -20.34 1.86 17.70
CA ILE A 52 -19.18 1.05 18.10
C ILE A 52 -18.11 1.06 16.99
N THR A 53 -18.54 0.94 15.74
CA THR A 53 -17.64 0.92 14.57
C THR A 53 -17.09 2.32 14.29
N HIS A 54 -17.92 3.34 14.45
CA HIS A 54 -17.54 4.75 14.40
C HIS A 54 -16.41 5.04 15.39
N ASP A 55 -16.59 4.72 16.68
CA ASP A 55 -15.60 5.01 17.71
C ASP A 55 -14.26 4.31 17.47
N ARG A 56 -14.29 3.04 17.04
CA ARG A 56 -13.08 2.30 16.65
C ARG A 56 -12.36 2.97 15.47
N THR A 57 -13.12 3.40 14.47
CA THR A 57 -12.62 4.09 13.28
C THR A 57 -11.98 5.43 13.65
N ILE A 58 -12.63 6.24 14.47
CA ILE A 58 -12.09 7.53 14.93
C ILE A 58 -10.82 7.35 15.76
N ARG A 59 -10.75 6.34 16.64
CA ARG A 59 -9.52 6.03 17.39
C ARG A 59 -8.37 5.60 16.49
N ALA A 60 -8.65 4.76 15.50
CA ALA A 60 -7.66 4.34 14.50
C ALA A 60 -7.16 5.52 13.67
N ALA A 61 -8.04 6.39 13.20
CA ALA A 61 -7.67 7.62 12.51
C ALA A 61 -6.85 8.55 13.42
N GLY A 62 -7.21 8.66 14.70
CA GLY A 62 -6.43 9.38 15.70
C GLY A 62 -5.01 8.82 15.87
N TRP A 63 -4.83 7.50 15.76
CA TRP A 63 -3.51 6.87 15.76
C TRP A 63 -2.72 7.26 14.51
N LEU A 64 -3.30 7.13 13.31
CA LEU A 64 -2.66 7.52 12.05
C LEU A 64 -2.19 8.96 12.08
N LYS A 65 -3.05 9.88 12.51
CA LYS A 65 -2.74 11.32 12.62
C LYS A 65 -1.51 11.61 13.51
N ARG A 66 -1.33 10.87 14.61
CA ARG A 66 -0.15 11.03 15.48
C ARG A 66 1.12 10.45 14.87
N HIS A 67 1.00 9.57 13.88
CA HIS A 67 2.10 8.96 13.15
C HIS A 67 2.39 9.66 11.82
N VAL A 68 1.62 10.69 11.46
CA VAL A 68 2.01 11.60 10.37
C VAL A 68 3.24 12.38 10.83
N VAL A 69 4.35 12.20 10.14
CA VAL A 69 5.60 12.94 10.34
C VAL A 69 5.85 13.85 9.15
N SER A 70 6.39 15.03 9.44
CA SER A 70 6.79 16.00 8.45
C SER A 70 8.30 15.99 8.29
N PHE A 71 8.79 16.04 7.05
CA PHE A 71 10.22 16.08 6.73
C PHE A 71 10.50 17.03 5.57
N GLU A 72 11.72 17.58 5.56
CA GLU A 72 12.21 18.45 4.50
C GLU A 72 13.04 17.62 3.50
N ARG A 73 12.71 17.73 2.21
CA ARG A 73 13.49 17.11 1.12
C ARG A 73 14.11 18.19 0.24
N PRO A 74 15.43 18.15 -0.04
CA PRO A 74 16.05 19.09 -0.95
C PRO A 74 15.35 19.14 -2.30
N GLY A 75 14.98 20.33 -2.75
CA GLY A 75 14.27 20.55 -4.02
C GLY A 75 12.76 20.68 -3.89
N GLU A 76 12.16 20.29 -2.77
CA GLU A 76 10.74 20.50 -2.51
C GLU A 76 10.48 21.90 -1.95
N ALA A 77 9.39 22.53 -2.40
CA ALA A 77 9.02 23.88 -1.96
C ALA A 77 8.32 23.91 -0.59
N ARG A 78 7.88 22.75 -0.09
CA ARG A 78 7.14 22.59 1.16
C ARG A 78 7.55 21.29 1.86
N PRO A 79 7.36 21.21 3.19
CA PRO A 79 7.54 19.97 3.91
C PRO A 79 6.63 18.87 3.34
N LEU A 80 7.18 17.66 3.25
CA LEU A 80 6.46 16.46 2.86
C LEU A 80 5.96 15.71 4.10
N HIS A 81 4.91 14.92 3.94
CA HIS A 81 4.23 14.23 5.03
C HIS A 81 4.02 12.74 4.71
N VAL A 82 4.42 11.88 5.64
CA VAL A 82 4.24 10.43 5.54
C VAL A 82 3.72 9.87 6.86
N VAL A 83 3.05 8.72 6.80
CA VAL A 83 2.79 7.94 8.02
C VAL A 83 4.04 7.13 8.32
N ALA A 84 4.59 7.30 9.53
CA ALA A 84 5.81 6.62 9.93
C ALA A 84 5.75 6.07 11.36
N TRP A 85 6.33 4.89 11.54
CA TRP A 85 6.38 4.17 12.81
C TRP A 85 7.72 3.43 12.95
N ASN A 86 8.04 2.96 14.16
CA ASN A 86 9.27 2.22 14.40
C ASN A 86 9.10 0.77 13.93
N ASP A 87 9.76 0.44 12.82
CA ASP A 87 9.80 -0.90 12.27
C ASP A 87 11.07 -1.64 12.73
N PRO A 88 10.96 -2.55 13.73
CA PRO A 88 12.12 -3.23 14.28
C PRO A 88 12.76 -4.23 13.32
N THR A 89 12.12 -4.58 12.19
CA THR A 89 12.74 -5.47 11.20
C THR A 89 13.59 -4.72 10.17
N LEU A 90 13.37 -3.40 10.05
CA LEU A 90 14.18 -2.55 9.17
C LEU A 90 15.53 -2.18 9.80
N ASP A 91 15.50 -1.79 11.09
CA ASP A 91 16.70 -1.42 11.84
C ASP A 91 16.51 -1.75 13.34
N PRO A 92 16.82 -2.99 13.77
CA PRO A 92 16.50 -3.45 15.12
C PRO A 92 17.27 -2.69 16.22
N ASP A 93 18.38 -2.05 15.87
CA ASP A 93 19.29 -1.40 16.80
C ASP A 93 19.05 0.12 16.93
N ASP A 94 18.25 0.74 16.05
CA ASP A 94 17.95 2.17 16.07
C ASP A 94 16.45 2.48 16.29
N PRO A 95 15.99 2.60 17.55
CA PRO A 95 14.59 2.92 17.85
C PRO A 95 14.19 4.36 17.49
N LYS A 96 15.13 5.22 17.06
CA LYS A 96 14.85 6.58 16.60
C LYS A 96 14.65 6.66 15.09
N ARG A 97 14.96 5.60 14.36
CA ARG A 97 14.70 5.49 12.93
C ARG A 97 13.28 4.99 12.71
N LEU A 98 12.48 5.81 12.05
CA LEU A 98 11.13 5.46 11.64
C LEU A 98 11.13 4.98 10.19
N ALA A 99 10.27 4.03 9.85
CA ALA A 99 9.98 3.65 8.48
C ALA A 99 8.76 4.43 7.98
N GLY A 100 8.85 5.08 6.83
CA GLY A 100 7.75 5.74 6.14
C GLY A 100 7.50 5.11 4.77
N TYR A 101 6.66 4.08 4.71
CA TYR A 101 6.35 3.38 3.46
C TYR A 101 5.33 4.19 2.63
N LEU A 102 5.67 4.51 1.38
CA LEU A 102 4.79 5.30 0.49
C LEU A 102 3.64 4.51 -0.12
N ILE A 103 3.70 3.19 -0.05
CA ILE A 103 2.67 2.25 -0.49
C ILE A 103 1.66 2.07 0.65
N THR A 104 1.59 0.93 1.32
CA THR A 104 0.46 0.58 2.18
C THR A 104 0.29 1.49 3.40
N ASP A 105 1.36 2.04 3.95
CA ASP A 105 1.23 2.98 5.06
C ASP A 105 0.71 4.33 4.59
N THR A 106 1.40 5.03 3.70
CA THR A 106 1.06 6.41 3.35
C THR A 106 -0.10 6.49 2.36
N LEU A 107 -0.11 5.67 1.30
CA LEU A 107 -1.21 5.62 0.32
C LEU A 107 -2.52 5.28 1.00
N TRP A 108 -2.60 4.15 1.70
CA TRP A 108 -3.86 3.75 2.31
C TRP A 108 -4.28 4.68 3.45
N SER A 109 -3.33 5.31 4.15
CA SER A 109 -3.67 6.33 5.16
C SER A 109 -4.26 7.60 4.55
N ALA A 110 -3.74 8.05 3.40
CA ALA A 110 -4.29 9.19 2.69
C ALA A 110 -5.79 8.96 2.38
N GLU A 111 -6.10 7.76 1.92
CA GLU A 111 -7.46 7.31 1.60
C GLU A 111 -8.32 7.14 2.87
N ALA A 112 -7.79 6.44 3.88
CA ALA A 112 -8.47 6.16 5.14
C ALA A 112 -8.85 7.41 5.91
N LEU A 113 -8.01 8.45 5.86
CA LEU A 113 -8.23 9.71 6.54
C LEU A 113 -9.20 10.63 5.80
N ARG A 114 -9.45 10.44 4.51
CA ARG A 114 -10.29 11.36 3.72
C ARG A 114 -11.66 11.70 4.34
N PRO A 115 -12.47 10.73 4.82
CA PRO A 115 -13.78 11.06 5.41
C PRO A 115 -13.70 11.62 6.84
N ILE A 116 -12.53 11.65 7.48
CA ILE A 116 -12.35 11.96 8.91
C ILE A 116 -11.48 13.21 9.12
N ASP A 117 -10.44 13.37 8.33
CA ASP A 117 -9.48 14.47 8.32
C ASP A 117 -8.98 14.73 6.89
N ALA A 118 -9.79 15.46 6.13
CA ALA A 118 -9.51 15.79 4.74
C ALA A 118 -8.22 16.61 4.57
N ALA A 119 -7.80 17.38 5.59
CA ALA A 119 -6.56 18.16 5.53
C ALA A 119 -5.34 17.24 5.59
N ALA A 120 -5.29 16.31 6.56
CA ALA A 120 -4.21 15.33 6.66
C ALA A 120 -4.17 14.43 5.41
N SER A 121 -5.33 13.96 4.94
CA SER A 121 -5.46 13.20 3.68
C SER A 121 -4.84 13.93 2.49
N ALA A 122 -5.13 15.23 2.34
CA ALA A 122 -4.58 16.05 1.26
C ALA A 122 -3.05 16.22 1.37
N GLU A 123 -2.50 16.38 2.57
CA GLU A 123 -1.04 16.47 2.77
C GLU A 123 -0.30 15.19 2.37
N LEU A 124 -0.83 14.03 2.76
CA LEU A 124 -0.28 12.72 2.38
C LEU A 124 -0.38 12.50 0.86
N SER A 125 -1.53 12.82 0.27
CA SER A 125 -1.76 12.70 -1.18
C SER A 125 -0.80 13.58 -1.98
N ARG A 126 -0.59 14.84 -1.56
CA ARG A 126 0.40 15.72 -2.18
C ARG A 126 1.82 15.19 -2.08
N THR A 127 2.15 14.51 -0.98
CA THR A 127 3.47 13.89 -0.82
C THR A 127 3.65 12.74 -1.81
N LEU A 128 2.64 11.88 -1.96
CA LEU A 128 2.67 10.81 -2.96
C LEU A 128 2.81 11.37 -4.38
N GLN A 129 2.10 12.44 -4.71
CA GLN A 129 2.22 13.13 -6.00
C GLN A 129 3.61 13.73 -6.23
N SER A 130 4.14 14.46 -5.24
CA SER A 130 5.47 15.09 -5.30
C SER A 130 6.59 14.05 -5.46
N LEU A 131 6.42 12.88 -4.84
CA LEU A 131 7.38 11.77 -4.92
C LEU A 131 7.12 10.82 -6.11
N ASP A 132 6.18 11.15 -7.00
CA ASP A 132 5.79 10.34 -8.16
C ASP A 132 5.44 8.89 -7.78
N TRP A 133 4.65 8.74 -6.71
CA TRP A 133 4.29 7.45 -6.13
C TRP A 133 2.77 7.20 -6.03
N THR A 134 1.99 7.86 -6.89
CA THR A 134 0.56 7.57 -7.09
C THR A 134 0.37 6.59 -8.25
N GLY A 135 -0.51 5.59 -8.10
CA GLY A 135 -0.92 4.71 -9.20
C GLY A 135 0.14 3.73 -9.70
N ASN A 136 1.23 3.52 -8.95
CA ASN A 136 2.41 2.77 -9.39
C ASN A 136 2.48 1.34 -8.85
N GLY A 137 1.49 0.88 -8.08
CA GLY A 137 1.58 -0.40 -7.36
C GLY A 137 0.37 -1.31 -7.50
N LEU A 138 0.60 -2.56 -7.11
CA LEU A 138 -0.43 -3.57 -6.86
C LEU A 138 -1.51 -3.07 -5.88
N GLN A 139 -1.10 -2.28 -4.90
CA GLN A 139 -1.91 -1.88 -3.77
C GLN A 139 -2.89 -0.73 -4.11
N ASP A 140 -2.65 -0.02 -5.22
CA ASP A 140 -3.58 0.98 -5.77
C ASP A 140 -4.88 0.35 -6.30
N VAL A 141 -4.87 -0.95 -6.59
CA VAL A 141 -6.06 -1.69 -7.06
C VAL A 141 -7.23 -1.64 -6.08
N LEU A 142 -7.01 -1.21 -4.83
CA LEU A 142 -8.09 -0.96 -3.89
C LEU A 142 -8.98 0.19 -4.39
N PHE A 143 -8.40 1.25 -4.94
CA PHE A 143 -9.10 2.52 -5.14
C PHE A 143 -9.54 2.74 -6.58
N HIS A 144 -8.80 2.19 -7.55
CA HIS A 144 -9.09 2.39 -8.97
C HIS A 144 -8.59 1.23 -9.84
N PRO A 145 -9.05 1.14 -11.11
CA PRO A 145 -8.50 0.19 -12.05
C PRO A 145 -7.01 0.42 -12.27
N VAL A 146 -6.23 -0.65 -12.26
CA VAL A 146 -4.84 -0.64 -12.73
C VAL A 146 -4.76 -1.32 -14.10
N GLU A 147 -3.80 -0.92 -14.93
CA GLU A 147 -3.62 -1.52 -16.25
C GLU A 147 -3.21 -3.00 -16.10
N ARG A 148 -2.26 -3.27 -15.20
CA ARG A 148 -1.64 -4.57 -14.98
C ARG A 148 -1.23 -4.75 -13.53
N MET A 149 -1.28 -6.01 -13.07
CA MET A 149 -0.90 -6.43 -11.72
C MET A 149 0.62 -6.62 -11.59
N LEU A 150 1.34 -5.61 -11.11
CA LEU A 150 2.79 -5.69 -10.85
C LEU A 150 3.02 -6.30 -9.47
N HIS A 151 3.51 -7.53 -9.36
CA HIS A 151 3.52 -8.27 -8.08
C HIS A 151 4.90 -8.79 -7.67
N ARG A 152 5.90 -8.74 -8.57
CA ARG A 152 7.28 -9.07 -8.22
C ARG A 152 8.03 -7.82 -7.80
N SER A 153 8.63 -7.81 -6.61
CA SER A 153 9.54 -6.74 -6.21
C SER A 153 10.77 -6.72 -7.11
N ASP A 154 11.16 -5.53 -7.55
CA ASP A 154 12.41 -5.22 -8.24
C ASP A 154 13.51 -4.74 -7.30
N ASP A 155 13.20 -4.59 -6.01
CA ASP A 155 14.13 -4.11 -5.01
C ASP A 155 14.96 -5.25 -4.42
N GLU A 156 16.18 -4.93 -3.98
CA GLU A 156 17.09 -5.89 -3.33
C GLU A 156 16.54 -6.37 -1.98
N ASP A 157 15.81 -5.50 -1.29
CA ASP A 157 15.04 -5.83 -0.08
C ASP A 157 13.56 -6.00 -0.47
N PRO A 158 13.09 -7.23 -0.70
CA PRO A 158 11.71 -7.48 -1.12
C PRO A 158 10.69 -7.28 0.01
N VAL A 159 11.14 -7.11 1.26
CA VAL A 159 10.28 -6.93 2.43
C VAL A 159 10.04 -5.43 2.66
N HIS A 160 11.11 -4.64 2.71
CA HIS A 160 11.03 -3.22 3.04
C HIS A 160 11.19 -2.30 1.81
N GLY A 161 11.49 -2.84 0.63
CA GLY A 161 11.65 -2.09 -0.61
C GLY A 161 12.91 -1.24 -0.66
N HIS A 162 12.89 -0.15 -1.42
CA HIS A 162 14.00 0.77 -1.65
C HIS A 162 13.87 2.07 -0.85
N SER A 163 14.96 2.52 -0.23
CA SER A 163 15.03 3.82 0.44
C SER A 163 15.20 4.95 -0.57
N LEU A 164 14.34 5.96 -0.49
CA LEU A 164 14.50 7.24 -1.18
C LEU A 164 15.39 8.23 -0.42
N GLY A 165 15.68 7.94 0.85
CA GLY A 165 16.50 8.75 1.72
C GLY A 165 16.04 8.71 3.18
N VAL A 166 16.97 9.08 4.06
CA VAL A 166 16.72 9.23 5.49
C VAL A 166 16.72 10.71 5.83
N PHE A 167 15.62 11.19 6.41
CA PHE A 167 15.39 12.61 6.67
C PHE A 167 15.21 12.87 8.16
N PRO A 168 15.72 13.99 8.70
CA PRO A 168 15.48 14.37 10.08
C PRO A 168 14.02 14.76 10.28
N VAL A 169 13.45 14.38 11.42
CA VAL A 169 12.10 14.77 11.85
C VAL A 169 12.13 15.28 13.29
N ALA A 170 11.02 15.88 13.74
CA ALA A 170 10.91 16.44 15.08
C ALA A 170 11.22 15.41 16.19
N GLY A 171 11.84 15.90 17.27
CA GLY A 171 12.18 15.08 18.45
C GLY A 171 13.49 14.31 18.33
N GLY A 172 14.40 14.69 17.42
CA GLY A 172 15.71 14.03 17.26
C GLY A 172 15.61 12.62 16.69
N ARG A 173 14.56 12.35 15.91
CA ARG A 173 14.33 11.11 15.18
C ARG A 173 14.63 11.30 13.69
N THR A 174 14.68 10.21 12.96
CA THR A 174 14.77 10.21 11.49
C THR A 174 13.62 9.40 10.90
N VAL A 175 13.28 9.67 9.65
CA VAL A 175 12.39 8.83 8.85
C VAL A 175 13.13 8.35 7.62
N ASP A 176 13.18 7.04 7.42
CA ASP A 176 13.57 6.41 6.16
C ASP A 176 12.33 6.30 5.28
N VAL A 177 12.28 7.09 4.21
CA VAL A 177 11.15 7.11 3.28
C VAL A 177 11.38 6.05 2.23
N ARG A 178 10.45 5.10 2.13
CA ARG A 178 10.64 3.86 1.35
C ARG A 178 9.53 3.62 0.36
N VAL A 179 9.91 3.03 -0.77
CA VAL A 179 9.03 2.62 -1.87
C VAL A 179 9.23 1.14 -2.18
N MET A 180 8.25 0.49 -2.81
CA MET A 180 8.45 -0.85 -3.38
C MET A 180 8.26 -0.78 -4.88
N ARG A 181 9.34 -0.92 -5.65
CA ARG A 181 9.27 -1.03 -7.11
C ARG A 181 8.77 -2.42 -7.45
N GLN A 182 7.72 -2.48 -8.25
CA GLN A 182 7.13 -3.74 -8.68
C GLN A 182 7.20 -3.86 -10.20
N ARG A 183 7.41 -5.09 -10.68
CA ARG A 183 7.26 -5.44 -12.07
C ARG A 183 6.27 -6.58 -12.26
N TRP A 184 5.87 -6.72 -13.52
CA TRP A 184 5.22 -7.94 -13.95
C TRP A 184 6.22 -9.08 -14.05
N ASP A 185 5.85 -10.23 -13.49
CA ASP A 185 6.54 -11.50 -13.75
C ASP A 185 5.51 -12.63 -13.75
N ALA A 186 5.33 -13.32 -14.87
CA ALA A 186 4.34 -14.40 -14.95
C ALA A 186 4.75 -15.67 -14.17
N GLY A 187 6.04 -15.81 -13.84
CA GLY A 187 6.59 -16.99 -13.16
C GLY A 187 6.94 -16.75 -11.69
N TYR A 188 6.55 -15.61 -11.12
CA TYR A 188 6.86 -15.30 -9.72
C TYR A 188 5.88 -15.99 -8.78
N GLU A 189 6.37 -16.95 -8.00
CA GLU A 189 5.55 -17.78 -7.10
C GLU A 189 5.29 -17.10 -5.75
N ALA A 190 6.23 -16.31 -5.24
CA ALA A 190 6.00 -15.47 -4.06
C ALA A 190 5.01 -14.36 -4.43
N GLY A 191 3.90 -14.21 -3.70
CA GLY A 191 2.81 -13.32 -4.12
C GLY A 191 1.92 -13.87 -5.24
N HIS A 192 1.97 -15.17 -5.55
CA HIS A 192 1.03 -15.76 -6.49
C HIS A 192 -0.41 -15.73 -5.91
N PRO A 193 -1.43 -15.29 -6.66
CA PRO A 193 -2.81 -15.12 -6.17
C PRO A 193 -3.54 -16.43 -5.84
N THR A 194 -2.88 -17.59 -5.98
CA THR A 194 -3.38 -18.88 -5.51
C THR A 194 -2.71 -19.34 -4.21
N LEU A 195 -1.68 -18.64 -3.74
CA LEU A 195 -0.89 -19.00 -2.55
C LEU A 195 -1.01 -17.97 -1.43
N PHE A 196 -1.19 -16.69 -1.75
CA PHE A 196 -1.22 -15.59 -0.77
C PHE A 196 -2.58 -14.89 -0.76
N ALA A 197 -3.16 -14.68 0.43
CA ALA A 197 -4.53 -14.23 0.56
C ALA A 197 -4.74 -12.81 0.02
N GLU A 198 -3.89 -11.86 0.38
CA GLU A 198 -3.98 -10.48 -0.09
C GLU A 198 -3.80 -10.39 -1.61
N HIS A 199 -2.93 -11.19 -2.20
CA HIS A 199 -2.74 -11.24 -3.65
C HIS A 199 -3.95 -11.85 -4.37
N ALA A 200 -4.59 -12.87 -3.80
CA ALA A 200 -5.86 -13.38 -4.30
C ALA A 200 -6.92 -12.28 -4.31
N VAL A 201 -6.99 -11.48 -3.26
CA VAL A 201 -7.95 -10.37 -3.16
C VAL A 201 -7.61 -9.23 -4.13
N TYR A 202 -6.34 -8.85 -4.27
CA TYR A 202 -5.92 -7.85 -5.25
C TYR A 202 -6.27 -8.29 -6.68
N GLN A 203 -6.09 -9.58 -7.01
CA GLN A 203 -6.52 -10.13 -8.29
C GLN A 203 -8.04 -10.10 -8.46
N ALA A 204 -8.81 -10.39 -7.41
CA ALA A 204 -10.27 -10.25 -7.44
C ALA A 204 -10.69 -8.80 -7.71
N LEU A 205 -10.08 -7.83 -7.04
CA LEU A 205 -10.33 -6.40 -7.26
C LEU A 205 -9.98 -6.00 -8.68
N HIS A 206 -8.84 -6.45 -9.21
CA HIS A 206 -8.48 -6.21 -10.61
C HIS A 206 -9.51 -6.80 -11.58
N ASP A 207 -9.97 -8.03 -11.37
CA ASP A 207 -11.02 -8.66 -12.18
C ASP A 207 -12.34 -7.87 -12.10
N PHE A 208 -12.72 -7.43 -10.90
CA PHE A 208 -13.88 -6.59 -10.66
C PHE A 208 -13.82 -5.27 -11.45
N TRP A 209 -12.68 -4.57 -11.40
CA TRP A 209 -12.46 -3.33 -12.14
C TRP A 209 -12.47 -3.51 -13.66
N LYS A 210 -12.11 -4.69 -14.17
CA LYS A 210 -12.19 -5.03 -15.60
C LYS A 210 -13.58 -5.54 -16.03
N GLY A 211 -14.58 -5.48 -15.14
CA GLY A 211 -15.94 -5.95 -15.42
C GLY A 211 -16.12 -7.47 -15.35
N ARG A 212 -15.10 -8.23 -14.92
CA ARG A 212 -15.17 -9.68 -14.66
C ARG A 212 -15.71 -9.94 -13.25
N THR A 213 -16.90 -9.41 -12.98
CA THR A 213 -17.46 -9.36 -11.62
C THR A 213 -17.72 -10.76 -11.05
N GLU A 214 -18.22 -11.69 -11.86
CA GLU A 214 -18.50 -13.05 -11.38
C GLU A 214 -17.21 -13.83 -11.06
N GLU A 215 -16.16 -13.67 -11.86
CA GLU A 215 -14.82 -14.23 -11.59
C GLU A 215 -14.25 -13.68 -10.28
N ALA A 216 -14.36 -12.36 -10.07
CA ALA A 216 -13.92 -11.71 -8.84
C ALA A 216 -14.67 -12.26 -7.62
N ARG A 217 -16.00 -12.33 -7.68
CA ARG A 217 -16.84 -12.87 -6.61
C ARG A 217 -16.49 -14.32 -6.31
N ARG A 218 -16.35 -15.18 -7.33
CA ARG A 218 -15.95 -16.60 -7.14
C ARG A 218 -14.62 -16.72 -6.42
N ARG A 219 -13.65 -15.86 -6.73
CA ARG A 219 -12.35 -15.84 -6.04
C ARG A 219 -12.49 -15.48 -4.56
N ILE A 220 -13.27 -14.46 -4.24
CA ILE A 220 -13.56 -14.09 -2.84
C ILE A 220 -14.28 -15.24 -2.12
N VAL A 221 -15.29 -15.84 -2.73
CA VAL A 221 -16.00 -17.00 -2.16
C VAL A 221 -15.04 -18.16 -1.89
N GLY A 222 -14.10 -18.45 -2.80
CA GLY A 222 -13.09 -19.51 -2.60
C GLY A 222 -12.11 -19.24 -1.46
N VAL A 223 -11.89 -17.98 -1.07
CA VAL A 223 -11.11 -17.65 0.14
C VAL A 223 -11.95 -17.84 1.40
N VAL A 224 -13.26 -17.55 1.35
CA VAL A 224 -14.11 -17.59 2.54
C VAL A 224 -14.69 -18.97 2.82
N ARG A 225 -15.09 -19.70 1.77
CA ARG A 225 -15.60 -21.06 1.89
C ARG A 225 -14.42 -22.00 1.89
N LYS A 226 -14.29 -22.75 2.98
CA LYS A 226 -13.38 -23.88 3.06
C LYS A 226 -14.04 -25.07 2.36
N ASP A 227 -13.58 -25.40 1.17
CA ASP A 227 -14.01 -26.61 0.47
C ASP A 227 -13.21 -27.84 0.97
N GLY A 228 -12.06 -27.62 1.61
CA GLY A 228 -11.33 -28.66 2.33
C GLY A 228 -10.09 -28.14 3.08
N PRO A 229 -9.40 -29.00 3.86
CA PRO A 229 -8.11 -28.64 4.43
C PRO A 229 -7.02 -28.44 3.38
N ASP A 230 -7.22 -28.89 2.14
CA ASP A 230 -6.20 -28.83 1.07
C ASP A 230 -6.21 -27.51 0.29
N ASP A 231 -7.18 -26.63 0.55
CA ASP A 231 -7.24 -25.32 -0.08
C ASP A 231 -6.02 -24.49 0.34
N PRO A 232 -5.29 -23.87 -0.60
CA PRO A 232 -4.07 -23.14 -0.29
C PRO A 232 -4.34 -21.82 0.45
N ILE A 233 -5.55 -21.27 0.32
CA ILE A 233 -5.98 -20.04 0.97
C ILE A 233 -7.41 -20.27 1.49
N PHE A 234 -7.66 -20.07 2.78
CA PHE A 234 -9.01 -20.19 3.33
C PHE A 234 -9.19 -19.45 4.66
N TRP A 235 -10.44 -19.08 4.98
CA TRP A 235 -10.85 -18.61 6.30
C TRP A 235 -11.18 -19.78 7.22
N ASP A 236 -10.41 -19.95 8.30
CA ASP A 236 -10.71 -20.88 9.38
C ASP A 236 -11.65 -20.20 10.40
N ALA A 237 -12.96 -20.36 10.22
CA ALA A 237 -13.96 -19.70 11.06
C ALA A 237 -13.89 -20.09 12.54
N ASP A 238 -13.50 -21.34 12.85
CA ASP A 238 -13.41 -21.85 14.22
C ASP A 238 -12.32 -21.14 15.02
N SER A 239 -11.15 -20.95 14.39
CA SER A 239 -10.01 -20.27 14.99
C SER A 239 -10.06 -18.74 14.76
N GLY A 240 -10.82 -18.30 13.76
CA GLY A 240 -10.83 -16.94 13.25
C GLY A 240 -9.46 -16.54 12.67
N ILE A 241 -8.89 -17.39 11.81
CA ILE A 241 -7.59 -17.18 11.17
C ILE A 241 -7.78 -17.23 9.65
N LEU A 242 -7.25 -16.22 8.94
CA LEU A 242 -7.09 -16.30 7.49
C LEU A 242 -5.79 -17.02 7.18
N VAL A 243 -5.88 -18.22 6.63
CA VAL A 243 -4.74 -19.10 6.35
C VAL A 243 -4.36 -18.96 4.89
N ASP A 244 -3.07 -18.82 4.63
CA ASP A 244 -2.48 -18.90 3.31
C ASP A 244 -1.11 -19.58 3.36
N HIS A 245 -0.35 -19.57 2.27
CA HIS A 245 0.95 -20.22 2.18
C HIS A 245 1.94 -19.81 3.27
N ALA A 246 1.96 -18.53 3.68
CA ALA A 246 2.93 -18.03 4.65
C ALA A 246 2.70 -18.58 6.06
N ASP A 247 1.42 -18.74 6.43
CA ASP A 247 1.01 -19.13 7.78
C ASP A 247 0.59 -20.61 7.87
N ARG A 248 0.64 -21.34 6.75
CA ARG A 248 0.10 -22.71 6.61
C ARG A 248 0.73 -23.70 7.58
N GLU A 249 2.05 -23.77 7.64
CA GLU A 249 2.76 -24.73 8.50
C GLU A 249 2.43 -24.47 9.98
N ASP A 250 2.42 -23.20 10.37
CA ASP A 250 2.11 -22.76 11.73
C ASP A 250 0.66 -23.06 12.10
N TRP A 251 -0.28 -22.81 11.19
CA TRP A 251 -1.68 -23.18 11.37
C TRP A 251 -1.86 -24.70 11.50
N GLU A 252 -1.16 -25.51 10.72
CA GLU A 252 -1.25 -26.98 10.84
C GLU A 252 -0.73 -27.49 12.19
N ARG A 253 0.40 -26.95 12.66
CA ARG A 253 0.94 -27.28 13.99
C ARG A 253 0.01 -26.80 15.10
N PHE A 254 -0.59 -25.62 14.95
CA PHE A 254 -1.61 -25.09 15.84
C PHE A 254 -2.85 -25.98 15.88
N ARG A 255 -3.36 -26.46 14.73
CA ARG A 255 -4.52 -27.36 14.63
C ARG A 255 -4.23 -28.77 15.18
N LYS A 256 -2.99 -29.24 15.11
CA LYS A 256 -2.56 -30.50 15.74
C LYS A 256 -2.29 -30.36 17.24
N GLY A 257 -2.34 -29.16 17.81
CA GLY A 257 -2.02 -28.89 19.22
C GLY A 257 -0.52 -28.97 19.54
N VAL A 258 0.33 -29.03 18.51
CA VAL A 258 1.79 -29.03 18.65
C VAL A 258 2.28 -27.63 18.98
N ARG A 259 1.62 -26.59 18.45
CA ARG A 259 1.88 -25.18 18.78
C ARG A 259 0.69 -24.62 19.56
N PRO A 260 0.91 -23.91 20.68
CA PRO A 260 -0.19 -23.36 21.49
C PRO A 260 -0.88 -22.17 20.81
N SER A 261 -0.21 -21.56 19.83
CA SER A 261 -0.67 -20.35 19.15
C SER A 261 -0.40 -20.34 17.65
N CYS A 262 -1.14 -19.49 16.92
CA CYS A 262 -0.93 -19.16 15.52
C CYS A 262 -1.13 -17.66 15.32
N ARG A 263 -0.34 -17.04 14.44
CA ARG A 263 -0.52 -15.62 14.10
C ARG A 263 -1.60 -15.47 13.03
N ASN A 264 -2.33 -14.37 13.11
CA ASN A 264 -3.22 -13.89 12.06
C ASN A 264 -2.76 -12.50 11.64
N ALA A 265 -2.47 -12.31 10.34
CA ALA A 265 -2.15 -11.01 9.78
C ALA A 265 -3.43 -10.16 9.63
N SER A 266 -3.50 -9.05 10.36
CA SER A 266 -4.69 -8.18 10.38
C SER A 266 -4.92 -7.50 9.05
N PHE A 267 -3.84 -7.10 8.36
CA PHE A 267 -3.97 -6.37 7.10
C PHE A 267 -4.58 -7.23 5.99
N LYS A 268 -4.16 -8.51 5.86
CA LYS A 268 -4.73 -9.47 4.89
C LYS A 268 -6.25 -9.61 5.09
N LEU A 269 -6.67 -9.72 6.35
CA LEU A 269 -8.08 -9.81 6.71
C LEU A 269 -8.84 -8.51 6.39
N GLY A 270 -8.22 -7.35 6.62
CA GLY A 270 -8.76 -6.06 6.24
C GLY A 270 -8.97 -5.92 4.73
N VAL A 271 -7.99 -6.35 3.92
CA VAL A 271 -8.10 -6.34 2.45
C VAL A 271 -9.24 -7.23 1.97
N LEU A 272 -9.41 -8.42 2.54
CA LEU A 272 -10.54 -9.30 2.25
C LEU A 272 -11.89 -8.66 2.58
N LEU A 273 -12.03 -8.08 3.78
CA LEU A 273 -13.26 -7.40 4.21
C LEU A 273 -13.58 -6.18 3.34
N TYR A 274 -12.56 -5.41 2.97
CA TYR A 274 -12.67 -4.30 2.03
C TYR A 274 -13.29 -4.76 0.71
N ALA A 275 -12.75 -5.82 0.10
CA ALA A 275 -13.25 -6.36 -1.16
C ALA A 275 -14.68 -6.90 -1.06
N ILE A 276 -14.99 -7.65 0.02
CA ILE A 276 -16.35 -8.15 0.27
C ILE A 276 -17.36 -7.00 0.29
N ARG A 277 -17.03 -5.90 0.98
CA ARG A 277 -17.92 -4.73 1.07
C ARG A 277 -18.04 -4.01 -0.26
N LEU A 278 -16.92 -3.71 -0.92
CA LEU A 278 -16.91 -3.01 -2.21
C LEU A 278 -17.71 -3.76 -3.29
N MET A 279 -17.64 -5.08 -3.30
CA MET A 279 -18.36 -5.93 -4.25
C MET A 279 -19.82 -6.25 -3.84
N GLY A 280 -20.29 -5.73 -2.69
CA GLY A 280 -21.65 -5.96 -2.19
C GLY A 280 -21.92 -7.43 -1.84
N MET A 281 -20.93 -8.12 -1.26
CA MET A 281 -20.98 -9.56 -0.99
C MET A 281 -21.32 -9.90 0.47
N GLU A 282 -21.54 -8.92 1.35
CA GLU A 282 -21.75 -9.17 2.79
C GLU A 282 -22.90 -10.15 3.06
N ALA A 283 -24.02 -10.03 2.35
CA ALA A 283 -25.15 -10.94 2.49
C ALA A 283 -24.87 -12.37 1.96
N GLU A 284 -24.03 -12.49 0.92
CA GLU A 284 -23.64 -13.79 0.35
C GLU A 284 -22.67 -14.54 1.27
N ILE A 285 -21.77 -13.80 1.92
CA ILE A 285 -20.79 -14.36 2.85
C ILE A 285 -21.41 -14.63 4.24
N GLY A 286 -22.38 -13.82 4.66
CA GLY A 286 -23.16 -14.04 5.87
C GLY A 286 -22.34 -13.93 7.15
N ALA A 287 -22.60 -14.83 8.12
CA ALA A 287 -22.06 -14.77 9.48
C ALA A 287 -20.52 -14.75 9.55
N SER A 288 -19.83 -15.27 8.54
CA SER A 288 -18.37 -15.20 8.45
C SER A 288 -17.86 -13.76 8.44
N VAL A 289 -18.60 -12.81 7.85
CA VAL A 289 -18.23 -11.38 7.85
C VAL A 289 -18.12 -10.84 9.28
N ASP A 290 -19.08 -11.16 10.15
CA ASP A 290 -19.06 -10.68 11.54
C ASP A 290 -17.89 -11.27 12.34
N GLY A 291 -17.58 -12.55 12.10
CA GLY A 291 -16.41 -13.21 12.67
C GLY A 291 -15.10 -12.55 12.24
N MET A 292 -14.95 -12.26 10.95
CA MET A 292 -13.80 -11.55 10.40
C MET A 292 -13.69 -10.13 10.95
N ARG A 293 -14.79 -9.36 10.99
CA ARG A 293 -14.80 -7.99 11.55
C ARG A 293 -14.43 -7.98 13.03
N LYS A 294 -14.99 -8.91 13.81
CA LYS A 294 -14.63 -9.07 15.23
C LYS A 294 -13.14 -9.37 15.38
N ARG A 295 -12.58 -10.26 14.55
CA ARG A 295 -11.17 -10.61 14.57
C ARG A 295 -10.29 -9.41 14.20
N LEU A 296 -10.58 -8.71 13.10
CA LEU A 296 -9.85 -7.53 12.66
C LEU A 296 -9.81 -6.47 13.78
N TRP A 297 -10.96 -6.11 14.34
CA TRP A 297 -11.03 -5.09 15.39
C TRP A 297 -10.48 -5.56 16.74
N SER A 298 -10.30 -6.88 16.96
CA SER A 298 -9.60 -7.38 18.15
C SER A 298 -8.10 -7.01 18.16
N ALA A 299 -7.54 -6.69 16.99
CA ALA A 299 -6.18 -6.21 16.81
C ALA A 299 -5.97 -4.74 17.24
N GLN A 300 -7.05 -3.97 17.47
CA GLN A 300 -6.94 -2.58 17.91
C GLN A 300 -6.45 -2.50 19.37
N SER A 301 -5.36 -1.77 19.60
CA SER A 301 -4.84 -1.43 20.93
C SER A 301 -5.54 -0.20 21.52
N ASN A 302 -5.30 0.05 22.81
CA ASN A 302 -5.96 1.15 23.53
C ASN A 302 -5.60 2.54 22.99
N ASP A 303 -4.42 2.69 22.39
CA ASP A 303 -3.97 3.90 21.71
C ASP A 303 -4.63 4.10 20.33
N GLY A 304 -5.41 3.12 19.85
CA GLY A 304 -6.17 3.17 18.61
C GLY A 304 -5.52 2.47 17.42
N GLY A 305 -4.23 2.17 17.48
CA GLY A 305 -3.50 1.49 16.40
C GLY A 305 -3.98 0.06 16.21
N VAL A 306 -3.85 -0.47 15.00
CA VAL A 306 -4.21 -1.87 14.69
C VAL A 306 -2.93 -2.67 14.49
N ALA A 307 -2.78 -3.69 15.32
CA ALA A 307 -1.65 -4.61 15.31
C ALA A 307 -1.51 -5.32 13.96
N HIS A 308 -0.30 -5.40 13.42
CA HIS A 308 -0.04 -6.12 12.18
C HIS A 308 -0.33 -7.62 12.33
N PHE A 309 0.03 -8.21 13.47
CA PHE A 309 -0.30 -9.58 13.83
C PHE A 309 -1.06 -9.67 15.15
N VAL A 310 -2.01 -10.61 15.19
CA VAL A 310 -2.71 -11.04 16.39
C VAL A 310 -2.35 -12.50 16.65
N GLU A 311 -1.87 -12.81 17.84
CA GLU A 311 -1.62 -14.19 18.25
C GLU A 311 -2.91 -14.83 18.77
N ILE A 312 -3.31 -15.93 18.14
CA ILE A 312 -4.49 -16.72 18.48
C ILE A 312 -4.04 -17.92 19.30
N ARG A 313 -4.57 -18.09 20.51
CA ARG A 313 -4.21 -19.17 21.44
C ARG A 313 -5.37 -20.14 21.65
N ARG A 314 -5.05 -21.42 21.87
CA ARG A 314 -6.07 -22.43 22.22
C ARG A 314 -6.60 -22.23 23.63
N GLY A 315 -7.93 -22.28 23.79
CA GLY A 315 -8.57 -22.41 25.09
C GLY A 315 -8.47 -21.19 26.02
N GLU A 316 -7.88 -20.09 25.57
CA GLU A 316 -7.87 -18.82 26.31
C GLU A 316 -8.98 -17.91 25.79
N GLU A 317 -9.98 -17.62 26.62
CA GLU A 317 -10.85 -16.43 26.49
C GLU A 317 -10.08 -15.14 26.89
N GLY A 318 -8.79 -15.09 26.61
CA GLY A 318 -7.89 -13.99 26.95
C GLY A 318 -7.88 -12.89 25.90
N LYS A 319 -7.37 -11.71 26.27
CA LYS A 319 -7.06 -10.66 25.29
C LYS A 319 -5.97 -11.20 24.35
N PRO A 320 -6.16 -11.10 23.02
CA PRO A 320 -5.14 -11.58 22.10
C PRO A 320 -3.83 -10.82 22.29
N ASP A 321 -2.70 -11.51 22.16
CA ASP A 321 -1.39 -10.87 22.11
C ASP A 321 -1.20 -10.19 20.74
N ARG A 322 -0.63 -8.99 20.74
CA ARG A 322 -0.63 -8.08 19.60
C ARG A 322 0.80 -7.67 19.29
N SER A 323 1.27 -7.97 18.09
CA SER A 323 2.52 -7.41 17.58
C SER A 323 2.25 -5.99 17.07
N GLY A 324 3.19 -5.06 17.29
CA GLY A 324 3.01 -3.60 17.14
C GLY A 324 2.10 -3.11 16.01
N ALA A 325 1.40 -2.00 16.26
CA ALA A 325 0.52 -1.38 15.28
C ALA A 325 1.32 -0.78 14.11
N THR A 326 0.77 -0.89 12.90
CA THR A 326 1.38 -0.36 11.67
C THR A 326 0.42 0.57 10.93
N GLY A 327 0.97 1.41 10.04
CA GLY A 327 0.16 2.24 9.15
C GLY A 327 -0.79 1.40 8.30
N GLU A 328 -0.26 0.39 7.61
CA GLU A 328 -0.97 -0.55 6.76
C GLU A 328 -2.17 -1.19 7.44
N ALA A 329 -1.97 -1.86 8.58
CA ALA A 329 -3.04 -2.58 9.26
C ALA A 329 -4.10 -1.62 9.83
N THR A 330 -3.67 -0.44 10.28
CA THR A 330 -4.58 0.59 10.81
C THR A 330 -5.43 1.21 9.69
N SER A 331 -4.81 1.52 8.56
CA SER A 331 -5.47 2.13 7.41
C SER A 331 -6.46 1.18 6.76
N ILE A 332 -6.07 -0.07 6.49
CA ILE A 332 -7.00 -1.01 5.87
C ILE A 332 -8.18 -1.37 6.78
N ALA A 333 -8.00 -1.33 8.11
CA ALA A 333 -9.10 -1.52 9.03
C ALA A 333 -10.14 -0.39 8.96
N ILE A 334 -9.69 0.85 8.81
CA ILE A 334 -10.57 2.00 8.55
C ILE A 334 -11.23 1.85 7.18
N LEU A 335 -10.46 1.60 6.13
CA LEU A 335 -10.95 1.49 4.76
C LEU A 335 -12.00 0.39 4.60
N ALA A 336 -11.77 -0.78 5.21
CA ALA A 336 -12.73 -1.88 5.20
C ALA A 336 -14.07 -1.49 5.85
N GLU A 337 -14.07 -0.50 6.75
CA GLU A 337 -15.30 -0.01 7.36
C GLU A 337 -15.94 1.18 6.64
N THR A 338 -15.14 2.02 5.98
CA THR A 338 -15.61 3.28 5.38
C THR A 338 -15.95 3.18 3.90
N ILE A 339 -15.46 2.15 3.20
CA ILE A 339 -15.64 1.98 1.76
C ILE A 339 -17.12 1.87 1.37
N ARG A 340 -17.52 2.64 0.36
CA ARG A 340 -18.78 2.52 -0.36
C ARG A 340 -18.51 2.56 -1.86
N ARG A 341 -19.38 1.90 -2.64
CA ARG A 341 -19.34 2.00 -4.10
C ARG A 341 -19.66 3.45 -4.49
N ALA A 342 -18.85 4.07 -5.34
CA ALA A 342 -19.20 5.35 -5.92
C ALA A 342 -20.44 5.17 -6.81
N GLU A 343 -21.46 6.01 -6.59
CA GLU A 343 -22.72 6.00 -7.35
C GLU A 343 -22.58 6.62 -8.73
#